data_AF-A0AAW7KNZ9-F1
#
_entry.id   AF-A0AAW7KNZ9-F1
#
_cell.length_a   1.000
_cell.length_b   1.000
_cell.length_c   1.000
_cell.angle_alpha   90.00
_cell.angle_beta   90.00
_cell.angle_gamma   90.00
#
_symmetry.space_group_name_H-M   'P 1'
#
loop_
_entity.id
_entity.type
_entity.pdbx_description
1 polymer ?
#
loop_
_entity_poly.entity_id
_entity_poly.type
_entity_poly.pdbx_seq_one_letter_code
_entity_poly.pdbx_strand_id
1 'polypeptide(L)'
;EFMAQSGFDTYIADNQFRKRNPLFKASETYETEQEKRRLKRSKGKPRLFTSDDFHHDEATQTCRCPAGNAMWRSGVNVNSHNQQYTRFCGYLRDCKTCPLQQCMRKPPIKTGRQVQFINNKSRKKLSYIDKMKVKIDSPIGRR
;
A
#
# COMPACT_ATOMS: atom_id res chain seq x y z
N GLU A 1 16.32 6.47 -12.96
CA GLU A 1 17.07 7.74 -13.06
C GLU A 1 17.60 7.96 -14.47
N PHE A 2 18.39 7.05 -15.05
CA PHE A 2 18.91 7.13 -16.43
C PHE A 2 17.88 7.60 -17.47
N MET A 3 16.73 6.90 -17.58
CA MET A 3 15.68 7.25 -18.56
C MET A 3 15.03 8.62 -18.34
N ALA A 4 15.09 9.17 -17.12
CA ALA A 4 14.56 10.49 -16.83
C ALA A 4 15.54 11.62 -17.19
N GLN A 5 16.82 11.30 -17.39
CA GLN A 5 17.89 12.25 -17.68
C GLN A 5 18.29 12.26 -19.16
N SER A 6 18.03 11.16 -19.88
CA SER A 6 18.47 10.96 -21.26
C SER A 6 17.65 11.72 -22.33
N GLY A 7 16.54 12.36 -21.95
CA GLY A 7 15.70 13.16 -22.87
C GLY A 7 14.88 12.34 -23.87
N PHE A 8 14.99 11.01 -23.86
CA PHE A 8 14.20 10.14 -24.73
C PHE A 8 12.73 10.08 -24.33
N ASP A 9 11.83 10.09 -25.33
CA ASP A 9 10.39 9.88 -25.12
C ASP A 9 10.08 8.41 -24.80
N THR A 10 10.38 7.99 -23.57
CA THR A 10 10.22 6.61 -23.11
C THR A 10 9.00 6.44 -22.22
N TYR A 11 8.41 5.24 -22.27
CA TYR A 11 7.30 4.82 -21.41
C TYR A 11 7.70 3.56 -20.66
N ILE A 12 7.56 3.59 -19.34
CA ILE A 12 7.77 2.41 -18.49
C ILE A 12 6.40 1.95 -18.02
N ALA A 13 5.97 0.79 -18.52
CA ALA A 13 4.75 0.16 -18.07
C ALA A 13 4.86 -0.22 -16.59
N ASP A 14 3.80 0.02 -15.84
CA ASP A 14 3.73 -0.42 -14.45
C ASP A 14 2.78 -1.61 -14.29
N ASN A 15 2.75 -2.15 -13.07
CA ASN A 15 1.97 -3.34 -12.74
C ASN A 15 0.44 -3.15 -12.91
N GLN A 16 -0.04 -1.92 -13.06
CA GLN A 16 -1.46 -1.59 -13.21
C GLN A 16 -1.79 -1.00 -14.59
N PHE A 17 -0.86 -1.07 -15.55
CA PHE A 17 -1.05 -0.51 -16.89
C PHE A 17 -2.35 -0.96 -17.56
N ARG A 18 -2.72 -2.25 -17.43
CA ARG A 18 -3.99 -2.80 -17.96
C ARG A 18 -5.23 -2.15 -17.35
N LYS A 19 -5.22 -1.79 -16.06
CA LYS A 19 -6.35 -1.10 -15.40
C LYS A 19 -6.53 0.34 -15.91
N ARG A 20 -5.44 0.97 -16.37
CA ARG A 20 -5.50 2.34 -16.91
C ARG A 20 -5.97 2.40 -18.36
N ASN A 21 -5.93 1.28 -19.07
CA ASN A 21 -6.40 1.23 -20.43
C ASN A 21 -7.93 1.46 -20.46
N PRO A 22 -8.43 2.46 -21.21
CA PRO A 22 -9.85 2.78 -21.28
C PRO A 22 -10.75 1.59 -21.63
N LEU A 23 -10.26 0.65 -22.43
CA LEU A 23 -11.00 -0.56 -22.82
C LEU A 23 -11.37 -1.44 -21.62
N PHE A 24 -10.57 -1.41 -20.55
CA PHE A 24 -10.81 -2.20 -19.35
C PHE A 24 -11.57 -1.42 -18.27
N LYS A 25 -11.82 -0.12 -18.47
CA LYS A 25 -12.54 0.73 -17.49
C LYS A 25 -13.97 0.24 -17.24
N ALA A 26 -14.64 -0.29 -18.27
CA ALA A 26 -16.00 -0.83 -18.20
C ALA A 26 -16.03 -2.37 -18.14
N SER A 27 -14.88 -3.03 -17.90
CA SER A 27 -14.84 -4.49 -17.90
C SER A 27 -15.44 -5.05 -16.62
N GLU A 28 -16.61 -5.70 -16.74
CA GLU A 28 -17.29 -6.39 -15.64
C GLU A 28 -16.52 -7.65 -15.16
N THR A 29 -15.76 -8.28 -16.07
CA THR A 29 -15.07 -9.56 -15.82
C THR A 29 -13.64 -9.39 -15.29
N TYR A 30 -13.02 -8.22 -15.46
CA TYR A 30 -11.61 -8.04 -15.13
C TYR A 30 -11.32 -8.26 -13.63
N GLU A 31 -12.08 -7.61 -12.74
CA GLU A 31 -11.89 -7.69 -11.30
C GLU A 31 -12.19 -9.11 -10.78
N THR A 32 -13.21 -9.77 -11.34
CA THR A 32 -13.57 -11.15 -10.96
C THR A 32 -12.48 -12.15 -11.36
N GLU A 33 -11.94 -12.06 -12.57
CA GLU A 33 -10.81 -12.90 -13.01
C GLU A 33 -9.50 -12.59 -12.26
N GLN A 34 -9.29 -11.34 -11.83
CA GLN A 34 -8.17 -11.01 -10.95
C GLN A 34 -8.32 -11.69 -9.58
N GLU A 35 -9.52 -11.66 -9.00
CA GLU A 35 -9.81 -12.30 -7.71
C GLU A 35 -9.72 -13.82 -7.79
N LYS A 36 -10.23 -14.46 -8.85
CA LYS A 36 -10.06 -15.90 -9.11
C LYS A 36 -8.59 -16.29 -9.14
N ARG A 37 -7.76 -15.55 -9.89
CA ARG A 37 -6.31 -15.79 -9.95
C ARG A 37 -5.63 -15.60 -8.60
N ARG A 38 -6.04 -14.60 -7.82
CA ARG A 38 -5.55 -14.38 -6.45
C ARG A 38 -5.90 -15.56 -5.55
N LEU A 39 -7.15 -15.99 -5.52
CA LEU A 39 -7.63 -17.12 -4.72
C LEU A 39 -6.93 -18.42 -5.07
N LYS A 40 -6.69 -18.69 -6.37
CA LYS A 40 -5.91 -19.84 -6.84
C LYS A 40 -4.48 -19.82 -6.27
N ARG A 41 -3.81 -18.66 -6.29
CA ARG A 41 -2.47 -18.49 -5.73
C ARG A 41 -2.44 -18.57 -4.20
N SER A 42 -3.45 -18.04 -3.52
CA SER A 42 -3.54 -18.04 -2.06
C SER A 42 -4.09 -19.34 -1.47
N LYS A 43 -4.46 -20.32 -2.32
CA LYS A 43 -5.17 -21.54 -1.92
C LYS A 43 -6.45 -21.24 -1.13
N GLY A 44 -7.23 -20.27 -1.60
CA GLY A 44 -8.48 -19.85 -0.97
C GLY A 44 -8.32 -19.02 0.30
N LYS A 45 -7.09 -18.71 0.75
CA LYS A 45 -6.89 -17.92 1.98
C LYS A 45 -7.44 -16.49 1.83
N PRO A 46 -8.09 -15.95 2.89
CA PRO A 46 -8.61 -14.59 2.91
C PRO A 46 -7.46 -13.58 2.80
N ARG A 47 -7.81 -12.35 2.41
CA ARG A 47 -6.85 -11.25 2.39
C ARG A 47 -6.49 -10.88 3.83
N LEU A 48 -5.23 -10.51 4.02
CA LEU A 48 -4.80 -9.93 5.29
C LEU A 48 -5.15 -8.46 5.30
N PHE A 49 -5.32 -7.92 6.50
CA PHE A 49 -5.47 -6.48 6.67
C PHE A 49 -4.24 -5.73 6.14
N THR A 50 -4.49 -4.70 5.35
CA THR A 50 -3.48 -3.78 4.80
C THR A 50 -3.28 -2.62 5.77
N SER A 51 -2.58 -1.56 5.37
CA SER A 51 -2.51 -0.32 6.16
C SER A 51 -3.85 0.42 6.21
N ASP A 52 -4.70 0.21 5.21
CA ASP A 52 -5.93 1.00 5.02
C ASP A 52 -7.02 0.58 6.00
N ASP A 53 -6.96 -0.66 6.50
CA ASP A 53 -7.84 -1.16 7.55
C ASP A 53 -7.50 -0.59 8.95
N PHE A 54 -6.37 0.12 9.09
CA PHE A 54 -5.92 0.68 10.37
C PHE A 54 -6.34 2.14 10.48
N HIS A 55 -6.92 2.48 11.63
CA HIS A 55 -7.38 3.85 11.90
C HIS A 55 -6.21 4.68 12.43
N HIS A 56 -5.58 5.45 11.55
CA HIS A 56 -4.52 6.40 11.89
C HIS A 56 -5.05 7.83 11.86
N ASP A 57 -4.90 8.52 12.98
CA ASP A 57 -5.14 9.95 13.09
C ASP A 57 -3.80 10.69 13.05
N GLU A 58 -3.57 11.43 11.96
CA GLU A 58 -2.36 12.19 11.72
C GLU A 58 -2.23 13.40 12.67
N ALA A 59 -3.33 13.97 13.17
CA ALA A 59 -3.31 15.15 14.05
C ALA A 59 -2.88 14.76 15.46
N THR A 60 -3.46 13.69 16.01
CA THR A 60 -3.11 13.18 17.34
C THR A 60 -1.92 12.21 17.32
N GLN A 61 -1.45 11.81 16.13
CA GLN A 61 -0.42 10.79 15.93
C GLN A 61 -0.77 9.48 16.66
N THR A 62 -2.04 9.09 16.61
CA THR A 62 -2.54 7.85 17.22
C THR A 62 -2.93 6.85 16.14
N CYS A 63 -2.87 5.57 16.46
CA CYS A 63 -3.27 4.50 15.56
C CYS A 63 -4.00 3.41 16.33
N ARG A 64 -5.08 2.89 15.73
CA ARG A 64 -5.83 1.73 16.24
C ARG A 64 -5.90 0.65 15.17
N CYS A 65 -5.81 -0.61 15.61
CA CYS A 65 -5.95 -1.74 14.71
C CYS A 65 -7.44 -2.03 14.40
N PRO A 66 -7.74 -2.86 13.38
CA PRO A 66 -9.12 -3.28 13.07
C PRO A 66 -9.86 -3.95 14.23
N ALA A 67 -9.13 -4.51 15.21
CA ALA A 67 -9.70 -5.09 16.42
C ALA A 67 -10.03 -4.03 17.51
N GLY A 68 -9.78 -2.75 17.25
CA GLY A 68 -10.01 -1.65 18.20
C GLY A 68 -8.84 -1.37 19.16
N ASN A 69 -7.83 -2.24 19.24
CA ASN A 69 -6.71 -2.06 20.16
C ASN A 69 -5.80 -0.91 19.74
N ALA A 70 -5.34 -0.14 20.72
CA ALA A 70 -4.40 0.95 20.52
C ALA A 70 -3.01 0.42 20.10
N MET A 71 -2.31 1.18 19.28
CA MET A 71 -0.95 0.90 18.85
C MET A 71 -0.04 2.02 19.34
N TRP A 72 1.15 1.68 19.83
CA TRP A 72 2.12 2.70 20.22
C TRP A 72 2.90 3.18 19.01
N ARG A 73 3.32 4.45 19.08
CA ARG A 73 4.18 5.08 18.09
C ARG A 73 5.62 4.61 18.28
N SER A 74 6.11 3.78 17.37
CA SER A 74 7.45 3.20 17.44
C SER A 74 8.52 4.06 16.77
N GLY A 75 8.13 5.00 15.91
CA GLY A 75 9.05 5.93 15.26
C GLY A 75 8.33 7.01 14.48
N VAL A 76 8.91 8.21 14.46
CA VAL A 76 8.40 9.37 13.71
C VAL A 76 9.46 9.78 12.70
N ASN A 77 9.04 10.18 11.50
CA ASN A 77 9.92 10.59 10.40
C ASN A 77 10.98 9.53 10.02
N VAL A 78 10.61 8.26 10.06
CA VAL A 78 11.46 7.17 9.60
C VAL A 78 11.67 7.35 8.09
N ASN A 79 12.91 7.54 7.67
CA ASN A 79 13.25 7.67 6.25
C ASN A 79 13.36 6.28 5.61
N SER A 80 12.61 6.05 4.54
CA SER A 80 12.71 4.85 3.71
C SER A 80 12.38 5.19 2.26
N HIS A 81 13.18 4.72 1.30
CA HIS A 81 12.94 4.92 -0.14
C HIS A 81 12.61 6.40 -0.49
N ASN A 82 13.36 7.34 0.07
CA ASN A 82 13.19 8.78 -0.12
C ASN A 82 11.85 9.37 0.38
N GLN A 83 11.13 8.63 1.21
CA GLN A 83 9.89 9.05 1.86
C GLN A 83 10.02 8.97 3.39
N GLN A 84 9.28 9.84 4.06
CA GLN A 84 9.16 9.87 5.53
C GLN A 84 7.87 9.20 5.97
N TYR A 85 7.99 8.40 7.02
CA TYR A 85 6.89 7.62 7.58
C TYR A 85 6.76 7.83 9.09
N THR A 86 5.53 7.74 9.60
CA THR A 86 5.27 7.42 11.00
C THR A 86 4.97 5.93 11.13
N ARG A 87 5.66 5.27 12.06
CA ARG A 87 5.54 3.83 12.32
C ARG A 87 4.81 3.59 13.64
N PHE A 88 3.82 2.71 13.59
CA PHE A 88 3.11 2.21 14.76
C PHE A 88 3.33 0.72 14.93
N CYS A 89 3.36 0.29 16.18
CA CYS A 89 3.51 -1.11 16.58
C CYS A 89 2.39 -1.46 17.56
N GLY A 90 1.74 -2.59 17.33
CA GLY A 90 0.74 -3.12 18.26
C GLY A 90 1.38 -3.81 19.45
N TYR A 91 0.68 -3.80 20.59
CA TYR A 91 1.14 -4.49 21.79
C TYR A 91 1.17 -6.00 21.62
N LEU A 92 2.28 -6.61 22.04
CA LEU A 92 2.49 -8.04 21.89
C LEU A 92 1.43 -8.83 22.65
N ARG A 93 1.02 -8.36 23.82
CA ARG A 93 -0.05 -8.97 24.63
C ARG A 93 -1.37 -8.98 23.85
N ASP A 94 -1.80 -7.80 23.39
CA ASP A 94 -3.04 -7.63 22.61
C ASP A 94 -3.01 -8.41 21.30
N CYS A 95 -1.87 -8.43 20.61
CA CYS A 95 -1.72 -9.15 19.35
C CYS A 95 -1.77 -10.67 19.55
N LYS A 96 -1.28 -11.20 20.68
CA LYS A 96 -1.31 -12.64 20.99
C LYS A 96 -2.71 -13.13 21.32
N THR A 97 -3.51 -12.32 22.00
CA THR A 97 -4.89 -12.66 22.43
C THR A 97 -5.97 -12.16 21.47
N CYS A 98 -5.59 -11.47 20.38
CA CYS A 98 -6.52 -10.92 19.41
C CYS A 98 -7.34 -12.04 18.73
N PRO A 99 -8.69 -11.96 18.68
CA PRO A 99 -9.52 -12.95 18.02
C PRO A 99 -9.50 -12.82 16.49
N LEU A 100 -9.26 -11.62 15.95
CA LEU A 100 -9.26 -11.41 14.50
C LEU A 100 -8.03 -12.02 13.83
N GLN A 101 -6.81 -11.78 14.37
CA GLN A 101 -5.49 -12.23 13.86
C GLN A 101 -5.24 -12.19 12.33
N GLN A 102 -6.12 -11.56 11.55
CA GLN A 102 -6.03 -11.39 10.10
C GLN A 102 -5.04 -10.31 9.68
N CYS A 103 -4.42 -9.63 10.63
CA CYS A 103 -3.36 -8.65 10.37
C CYS A 103 -1.97 -9.28 10.23
N MET A 104 -1.74 -10.56 10.53
CA MET A 104 -0.40 -11.16 10.42
C MET A 104 -0.46 -12.55 9.79
N ARG A 105 0.55 -12.90 8.99
CA ARG A 105 0.65 -14.25 8.38
C ARG A 105 1.01 -15.34 9.39
N LYS A 106 1.78 -14.96 10.41
CA LYS A 106 2.27 -15.84 11.46
C LYS A 106 1.89 -15.23 12.80
N PRO A 107 1.67 -16.04 13.84
CA PRO A 107 1.46 -15.54 15.19
C PRO A 107 2.62 -14.65 15.65
N PRO A 108 2.36 -13.62 16.48
CA PRO A 108 3.38 -12.69 16.93
C PRO A 108 4.31 -13.35 17.95
N ILE A 109 5.62 -13.33 17.67
CA ILE A 109 6.64 -13.96 18.53
C ILE A 109 7.30 -12.89 19.42
N LYS A 110 8.06 -11.98 18.81
CA LYS A 110 8.85 -10.94 19.51
C LYS A 110 8.20 -9.55 19.45
N THR A 111 7.53 -9.25 18.34
CA THR A 111 6.90 -7.95 18.08
C THR A 111 5.47 -8.15 17.60
N GLY A 112 4.59 -7.21 17.93
CA GLY A 112 3.25 -7.15 17.38
C GLY A 112 3.24 -6.64 15.93
N ARG A 113 2.04 -6.44 15.39
CA ARG A 113 1.85 -5.92 14.03
C ARG A 113 2.47 -4.53 13.90
N GLN A 114 3.28 -4.33 12.87
CA GLN A 114 3.82 -3.02 12.50
C GLN A 114 3.06 -2.47 11.30
N VAL A 115 2.73 -1.18 11.35
CA VAL A 115 2.11 -0.44 10.26
C VAL A 115 2.83 0.90 10.09
N GLN A 116 2.91 1.37 8.85
CA GLN A 116 3.61 2.60 8.49
C GLN A 116 2.70 3.46 7.64
N PHE A 117 2.66 4.76 7.95
CA PHE A 117 1.88 5.74 7.21
C PHE A 117 2.82 6.80 6.65
N ILE A 118 2.68 7.13 5.36
CA ILE A 118 3.49 8.14 4.68
C ILE A 118 3.07 9.53 5.18
N ASN A 119 4.05 10.33 5.61
CA ASN A 119 3.83 11.69 6.09
C ASN A 119 3.44 12.64 4.94
N ASN A 120 2.56 13.60 5.19
CA ASN A 120 2.06 14.49 4.13
C ASN A 120 3.15 15.27 3.38
N LYS A 121 4.27 15.60 4.04
CA LYS A 121 5.41 16.28 3.39
C LYS A 121 6.09 15.40 2.32
N SER A 122 6.19 14.09 2.53
CA SER A 122 6.75 13.16 1.54
C SER A 122 5.76 12.84 0.41
N ARG A 123 4.44 12.90 0.65
CA ARG A 123 3.42 12.75 -0.41
C ARG A 123 3.54 13.81 -1.52
N LYS A 124 4.08 15.00 -1.21
CA LYS A 124 4.23 16.10 -2.19
C LYS A 124 5.31 15.84 -3.26
N LYS A 125 6.22 14.88 -3.07
CA LYS A 125 7.25 14.56 -4.06
C LYS A 125 6.79 13.39 -4.93
N LEU A 126 6.45 13.66 -6.19
CA LEU A 126 6.13 12.63 -7.17
C LEU A 126 7.37 11.77 -7.47
N SER A 127 7.22 10.45 -7.38
CA SER A 127 8.27 9.52 -7.80
C SER A 127 8.42 9.51 -9.32
N TYR A 128 9.54 8.99 -9.84
CA TYR A 128 9.71 8.80 -11.29
C TYR A 128 8.61 7.94 -11.91
N ILE A 129 8.14 6.94 -11.17
CA ILE A 129 7.03 6.08 -11.60
C ILE A 129 5.73 6.91 -11.67
N ASP A 130 5.47 7.76 -10.68
CA ASP A 130 4.24 8.58 -10.69
C ASP A 130 4.24 9.60 -11.82
N LYS A 131 5.39 10.19 -12.15
CA LYS A 131 5.55 11.02 -13.35
C LYS A 131 5.24 10.24 -14.63
N MET A 132 5.70 8.99 -14.72
CA MET A 132 5.39 8.11 -15.86
C MET A 132 3.90 7.73 -15.93
N LYS A 133 3.22 7.53 -14.79
CA LYS A 133 1.77 7.28 -14.77
C LYS A 133 1.00 8.46 -15.36
N VAL A 134 1.32 9.69 -14.94
CA VAL A 134 0.70 10.91 -15.49
C VAL A 134 0.90 11.01 -17.01
N LYS A 135 2.11 10.68 -17.49
CA LYS A 135 2.42 10.66 -18.92
C LYS A 135 1.59 9.61 -19.68
N ILE A 136 1.48 8.39 -19.15
CA ILE A 136 0.66 7.30 -19.72
C ILE A 136 -0.83 7.69 -19.76
N ASP A 137 -1.31 8.34 -18.71
CA ASP A 137 -2.72 8.74 -18.60
C ASP A 137 -3.09 9.97 -19.45
N SER A 138 -2.11 10.64 -20.05
CA SER A 138 -2.34 11.77 -20.96
C SER A 138 -3.07 11.34 -22.24
N PRO A 139 -3.75 12.26 -22.95
CA PRO A 139 -4.38 11.95 -24.23
C PRO A 139 -3.43 11.34 -25.27
N ILE A 140 -2.16 11.75 -25.25
CA ILE A 140 -1.11 11.23 -26.13
C ILE A 140 -0.72 9.81 -25.71
N GLY A 141 -0.56 9.55 -24.41
CA GLY A 141 -0.20 8.23 -23.88
C GLY A 141 -1.31 7.18 -23.94
N ARG A 142 -2.57 7.61 -24.14
CA ARG A 142 -3.76 6.75 -24.28
C ARG A 142 -4.20 6.50 -25.72
N ARG A 143 -3.57 7.13 -26.71
CA ARG A 143 -3.74 6.77 -28.13
C ARG A 143 -3.16 5.37 -28.39
#